data_AF-A0A7S1YKJ0-F1
#
_entry.id   AF-A0A7S1YKJ0-F1
#
_cell.length_a   1.000
_cell.length_b   1.000
_cell.length_c   1.000
_cell.angle_alpha   90.00
_cell.angle_beta   90.00
_cell.angle_gamma   90.00
#
_symmetry.space_group_name_H-M   'P 1'
#
loop_
_entity.id
_entity.type
_entity.pdbx_description
1 polymer ?
#
loop_
_entity_poly.entity_id
_entity_poly.type
_entity_poly.pdbx_seq_one_letter_code
_entity_poly.pdbx_strand_id
1 'polypeptide(L)'
;QNATEKAVKGAHSVMMMCNSHRRTTAKSSFSAAKSSEDNHKADKPGCFYGAYSHIRSTLDYSYHEHYTFSRQVLQNQIITDMLDHAVIKDVNGNVCTTPTEPWIVFTAGAMGAGKSYTMNKLVEKGRFPL
;
A
#
# COMPACT_ATOMS: atom_id res chain seq x y z
N GLN A 1 -15.09 -49.39 8.50
CA GLN A 1 -14.71 -49.27 7.09
C GLN A 1 -15.87 -48.61 6.36
N ASN A 2 -15.73 -47.32 6.02
CA ASN A 2 -16.22 -46.72 4.77
C ASN A 2 -15.85 -45.24 4.81
N ALA A 3 -14.87 -44.93 3.97
CA ALA A 3 -14.34 -43.61 3.72
C ALA A 3 -15.27 -42.85 2.76
N THR A 4 -14.98 -41.56 2.66
CA THR A 4 -15.30 -40.62 1.58
C THR A 4 -16.77 -40.24 1.41
N GLU A 5 -17.13 -39.04 1.87
CA GLU A 5 -17.65 -38.00 0.96
C GLU A 5 -17.69 -36.60 1.62
N LYS A 6 -17.11 -35.64 0.90
CA LYS A 6 -17.54 -34.23 0.76
C LYS A 6 -17.65 -33.36 2.03
N ALA A 7 -16.71 -32.43 2.17
CA ALA A 7 -16.89 -31.06 1.67
C ALA A 7 -15.79 -30.15 2.22
N VAL A 8 -14.69 -30.03 1.48
CA VAL A 8 -13.78 -28.89 1.61
C VAL A 8 -14.54 -27.66 1.10
N LYS A 9 -15.16 -26.91 2.00
CA LYS A 9 -15.65 -25.56 1.67
C LYS A 9 -14.44 -24.63 1.66
N GLY A 10 -13.79 -24.58 0.50
CA GLY A 10 -12.88 -23.50 0.17
C GLY A 10 -13.63 -22.18 0.26
N ALA A 11 -13.16 -21.30 1.15
CA ALA A 11 -13.49 -19.89 1.10
C ALA A 11 -12.85 -19.35 -0.19
N HIS A 12 -13.60 -19.45 -1.29
CA HIS A 12 -13.34 -18.72 -2.51
C HIS A 12 -13.33 -17.23 -2.13
N SER A 13 -12.11 -16.69 -1.99
CA SER A 13 -11.85 -15.27 -2.11
C SER A 13 -12.56 -14.81 -3.38
N VAL A 14 -13.61 -14.01 -3.22
CA VAL A 14 -14.29 -13.35 -4.32
C VAL A 14 -13.31 -12.32 -4.86
N MET A 15 -12.42 -12.78 -5.73
CA MET A 15 -11.60 -11.91 -6.54
C MET A 15 -12.55 -11.17 -7.47
N MET A 16 -12.97 -9.97 -7.07
CA MET A 16 -13.70 -9.05 -7.93
C MET A 16 -12.80 -8.77 -9.14
N MET A 17 -13.08 -9.46 -10.25
CA MET A 17 -12.44 -9.17 -11.52
C MET A 17 -13.02 -7.85 -12.03
N CYS A 18 -12.27 -6.76 -11.84
CA CYS A 18 -12.61 -5.46 -12.43
C CYS A 18 -12.29 -5.49 -13.92
N ASN A 19 -13.24 -6.00 -14.72
CA ASN A 19 -13.14 -6.03 -16.17
C ASN A 19 -14.20 -5.11 -16.80
N SER A 20 -13.77 -3.95 -17.32
CA SER A 20 -14.26 -3.27 -18.52
C SER A 20 -13.80 -1.80 -18.49
N HIS A 21 -12.86 -1.46 -19.38
CA HIS A 21 -12.45 -0.10 -19.63
C HIS A 21 -13.51 0.60 -20.48
N ARG A 22 -14.48 1.27 -19.83
CA ARG A 22 -15.28 2.31 -20.49
C ARG A 22 -14.68 3.67 -20.14
N ARG A 23 -14.00 4.29 -21.11
CA ARG A 23 -13.59 5.71 -21.02
C ARG A 23 -14.85 6.57 -21.12
N THR A 24 -15.46 6.91 -19.99
CA THR A 24 -16.32 8.09 -19.89
C THR A 24 -15.45 9.27 -19.52
N THR A 25 -15.07 10.06 -20.52
CA THR A 25 -14.21 11.23 -20.37
C THR A 25 -14.99 12.41 -19.80
N ALA A 26 -15.13 12.45 -18.48
CA ALA A 26 -15.21 13.71 -17.75
C ALA A 26 -13.90 13.83 -16.97
N LYS A 27 -12.89 14.51 -17.55
CA LYS A 27 -11.65 14.81 -16.82
C LYS A 27 -12.02 15.75 -15.68
N SER A 28 -12.10 15.24 -14.45
CA SER A 28 -12.09 16.11 -13.28
C SER A 28 -10.80 16.94 -13.33
N SER A 29 -10.92 18.27 -13.30
CA SER A 29 -9.76 19.14 -13.26
C SER A 29 -9.01 18.92 -11.94
N PHE A 30 -7.71 18.65 -12.03
CA PHE A 30 -6.83 18.57 -10.88
C PHE A 30 -6.80 19.93 -10.16
N SER A 31 -6.84 19.90 -8.83
CA SER A 31 -6.71 21.11 -8.01
C SER A 31 -5.81 20.85 -6.80
N ALA A 32 -4.82 21.72 -6.59
CA ALA A 32 -3.95 21.68 -5.42
C ALA A 32 -4.67 22.06 -4.12
N ALA A 33 -5.84 22.70 -4.20
CA ALA A 33 -6.65 23.05 -3.03
C ALA A 33 -7.45 21.85 -2.49
N LYS A 34 -7.61 20.79 -3.30
CA LYS A 34 -8.31 19.57 -2.91
C LYS A 34 -7.35 18.57 -2.29
N SER A 35 -7.88 17.71 -1.42
CA SER A 35 -7.11 16.59 -0.90
C SER A 35 -6.63 15.68 -2.05
N SER A 36 -5.56 14.93 -1.79
CA SER A 36 -5.08 13.96 -2.77
C SER A 36 -6.09 12.84 -3.03
N GLU A 37 -6.98 12.59 -2.08
CA GLU A 37 -8.08 11.64 -2.19
C GLU A 37 -9.18 12.18 -3.11
N ASP A 38 -9.64 13.40 -2.89
CA ASP A 38 -10.69 14.02 -3.71
C ASP A 38 -10.31 14.15 -5.19
N ASN A 39 -9.03 14.39 -5.47
CA ASN A 39 -8.53 14.48 -6.84
C ASN A 39 -8.48 13.11 -7.55
N HIS A 40 -8.48 12.00 -6.81
CA HIS A 40 -8.13 10.68 -7.36
C HIS A 40 -9.02 9.53 -6.90
N LYS A 41 -10.11 9.80 -6.18
CA LYS A 41 -11.12 8.79 -5.81
C LYS A 41 -11.77 8.18 -7.04
N ALA A 42 -12.04 6.89 -6.99
CA ALA A 42 -12.70 6.15 -8.04
C ALA A 42 -14.22 6.27 -7.92
N ASP A 43 -14.91 6.33 -9.06
CA ASP A 43 -16.38 6.33 -9.10
C ASP A 43 -16.97 5.00 -8.58
N LYS A 44 -16.22 3.90 -8.75
CA LYS A 44 -16.61 2.56 -8.31
C LYS A 44 -15.60 2.03 -7.28
N PRO A 45 -15.98 1.89 -6.00
CA PRO A 45 -15.10 1.32 -4.97
C PRO A 45 -14.92 -0.20 -5.15
N GLY A 46 -13.88 -0.75 -4.52
CA GLY A 46 -13.62 -2.19 -4.45
C GLY A 46 -12.65 -2.77 -5.50
N CYS A 47 -12.13 -1.96 -6.43
CA CYS A 47 -11.12 -2.42 -7.38
C CYS A 47 -9.68 -2.14 -6.89
N PHE A 48 -8.86 -3.19 -6.76
CA PHE A 48 -7.44 -3.09 -6.43
C PHE A 48 -6.56 -3.64 -7.55
N TYR A 49 -5.51 -2.90 -7.91
CA TYR A 49 -4.71 -3.20 -9.11
C TYR A 49 -3.22 -3.39 -8.81
N GLY A 50 -2.58 -4.29 -9.58
CA GLY A 50 -1.14 -4.56 -9.55
C GLY A 50 -0.69 -5.47 -8.39
N ALA A 51 0.63 -5.56 -8.20
CA ALA A 51 1.27 -6.49 -7.27
C ALA A 51 0.84 -6.29 -5.80
N TYR A 52 0.57 -5.04 -5.41
CA TYR A 52 0.20 -4.67 -4.05
C TYR A 52 -1.32 -4.68 -3.80
N SER A 53 -2.13 -5.24 -4.71
CA SER A 53 -3.60 -5.29 -4.61
C SER A 53 -4.10 -6.03 -3.36
N HIS A 54 -3.47 -7.14 -3.03
CA HIS A 54 -3.80 -7.95 -1.85
C HIS A 54 -3.58 -7.17 -0.55
N ILE A 55 -2.50 -6.37 -0.45
CA ILE A 55 -2.24 -5.51 0.71
C ILE A 55 -3.32 -4.42 0.79
N ARG A 56 -3.63 -3.77 -0.34
CA ARG A 56 -4.71 -2.76 -0.38
C ARG A 56 -6.04 -3.33 0.10
N SER A 57 -6.38 -4.57 -0.26
CA SER A 57 -7.63 -5.20 0.20
C SER A 57 -7.73 -5.39 1.72
N THR A 58 -6.62 -5.30 2.45
CA THR A 58 -6.61 -5.40 3.92
C THR A 58 -6.67 -4.05 4.63
N LEU A 59 -6.64 -2.94 3.88
CA LEU A 59 -6.70 -1.59 4.46
C LEU A 59 -8.12 -1.25 4.91
N ASP A 60 -8.20 -0.40 5.92
CA ASP A 60 -9.47 0.14 6.40
C ASP A 60 -9.93 1.28 5.49
N TYR A 61 -11.04 1.04 4.78
CA TYR A 61 -11.70 2.01 3.90
C TYR A 61 -12.90 2.68 4.58
N SER A 62 -13.08 2.56 5.90
CA SER A 62 -14.06 3.39 6.61
C SER A 62 -13.63 4.86 6.69
N TYR A 63 -12.33 5.13 6.53
CA TYR A 63 -11.74 6.47 6.60
C TYR A 63 -11.16 6.96 5.26
N HIS A 64 -10.77 6.06 4.36
CA HIS A 64 -10.18 6.39 3.06
C HIS A 64 -11.02 5.87 1.89
N GLU A 65 -10.99 6.60 0.78
CA GLU A 65 -11.65 6.20 -0.46
C GLU A 65 -10.77 5.28 -1.32
N HIS A 66 -11.44 4.54 -2.21
CA HIS A 66 -10.74 3.73 -3.21
C HIS A 66 -10.19 4.63 -4.32
N TYR A 67 -8.90 4.47 -4.63
CA TYR A 67 -8.26 5.27 -5.68
C TYR A 67 -8.51 4.75 -7.10
N THR A 68 -8.51 5.66 -8.07
CA THR A 68 -8.51 5.36 -9.51
C THR A 68 -7.35 4.44 -9.91
N PHE A 69 -7.54 3.70 -11.01
CA PHE A 69 -6.50 2.82 -11.57
C PHE A 69 -5.16 3.53 -11.77
N SER A 70 -5.16 4.69 -12.44
CA SER A 70 -3.94 5.45 -12.71
C SER A 70 -3.22 5.87 -11.43
N ARG A 71 -3.96 6.24 -10.38
CA ARG A 71 -3.37 6.60 -9.09
C ARG A 71 -2.79 5.38 -8.37
N GLN A 72 -3.45 4.22 -8.41
CA GLN A 72 -2.91 2.99 -7.84
C GLN A 72 -1.64 2.53 -8.58
N VAL A 73 -1.59 2.68 -9.91
CA VAL A 73 -0.38 2.40 -10.70
C VAL A 73 0.78 3.31 -10.29
N LEU A 74 0.54 4.62 -10.15
CA LEU A 74 1.57 5.55 -9.67
C LEU A 74 2.07 5.16 -8.27
N GLN A 75 1.15 4.84 -7.35
CA GLN A 75 1.53 4.38 -6.01
C GLN A 75 2.36 3.10 -6.06
N ASN A 76 2.01 2.14 -6.93
CA ASN A 76 2.78 0.92 -7.11
C ASN A 76 4.21 1.24 -7.58
N GLN A 77 4.34 2.15 -8.55
CA GLN A 77 5.64 2.58 -9.06
C GLN A 77 6.48 3.24 -7.97
N ILE A 78 5.91 4.13 -7.16
CA ILE A 78 6.62 4.74 -6.02
C ILE A 78 7.09 3.67 -5.03
N ILE A 79 6.22 2.71 -4.69
CA ILE A 79 6.59 1.64 -3.75
C ILE A 79 7.73 0.79 -4.34
N THR A 80 7.62 0.37 -5.60
CA THR A 80 8.67 -0.40 -6.27
C THR A 80 9.98 0.37 -6.36
N ASP A 81 9.93 1.63 -6.78
CA ASP A 81 11.11 2.52 -6.85
C ASP A 81 11.77 2.66 -5.47
N MET A 82 10.99 2.88 -4.41
CA MET A 82 11.52 2.92 -3.05
C MET A 82 12.11 1.59 -2.60
N LEU A 83 11.49 0.45 -2.92
CA LEU A 83 12.01 -0.86 -2.53
C LEU A 83 13.30 -1.22 -3.29
N ASP A 84 13.40 -0.83 -4.56
CA ASP A 84 14.53 -1.17 -5.42
C ASP A 84 15.71 -0.19 -5.25
N HIS A 85 15.44 1.07 -4.89
CA HIS A 85 16.45 2.15 -4.87
C HIS A 85 16.70 2.81 -3.52
N ALA A 86 16.00 2.44 -2.43
CA ALA A 86 16.30 2.98 -1.10
C ALA A 86 17.62 2.46 -0.54
N VAL A 87 18.72 3.01 -1.04
CA VAL A 87 20.07 2.81 -0.50
C VAL A 87 20.44 4.06 0.28
N ILE A 88 20.45 3.95 1.61
CA ILE A 88 20.95 5.00 2.49
C ILE A 88 22.48 4.89 2.50
N LYS A 89 23.16 5.91 1.99
CA LYS A 89 24.62 6.01 1.99
C LYS A 89 25.07 6.96 3.09
N ASP A 90 26.17 6.63 3.77
CA ASP A 90 26.84 7.56 4.68
C ASP A 90 27.57 8.69 3.91
N VAL A 91 28.19 9.62 4.65
CA VAL A 91 29.01 10.71 4.09
C VAL A 91 30.20 10.23 3.25
N ASN A 92 30.61 8.98 3.42
CA ASN A 92 31.72 8.33 2.73
C ASN A 92 31.24 7.43 1.57
N GLY A 93 29.93 7.36 1.30
CA GLY A 93 29.34 6.53 0.25
C GLY A 93 29.10 5.07 0.64
N ASN A 94 29.34 4.68 1.90
CA ASN A 94 29.14 3.32 2.38
C ASN A 94 27.65 3.03 2.60
N VAL A 95 27.21 1.84 2.20
CA VAL A 95 25.85 1.35 2.47
C VAL A 95 25.84 0.75 3.87
N CYS A 96 25.40 1.54 4.85
CA CYS A 96 25.37 1.11 6.24
C CYS A 96 24.12 0.24 6.47
N THR A 97 24.30 -1.08 6.56
CA THR A 97 23.22 -2.03 6.88
C THR A 97 22.96 -2.15 8.38
N THR A 98 23.90 -1.71 9.21
CA THR A 98 23.77 -1.69 10.68
C THR A 98 24.54 -0.48 11.23
N PRO A 99 23.85 0.51 11.83
CA PRO A 99 24.52 1.68 12.39
C PRO A 99 25.42 1.26 13.56
N THR A 100 26.71 1.58 13.46
CA THR A 100 27.72 1.38 14.52
C THR A 100 27.75 2.54 15.53
N GLU A 101 27.04 3.62 15.23
CA GLU A 101 26.97 4.86 16.01
C GLU A 101 25.54 5.08 16.53
N PRO A 102 25.35 5.87 17.61
CA PRO A 102 24.01 6.20 18.09
C PRO A 102 23.19 6.89 17.00
N TRP A 103 22.00 6.36 16.73
CA TRP A 103 21.12 6.82 15.66
C TRP A 103 19.77 7.24 16.23
N ILE A 104 19.13 8.18 15.54
CA ILE A 104 17.80 8.69 15.85
C ILE A 104 16.89 8.49 14.64
N VAL A 105 15.65 8.08 14.88
CA VAL A 105 14.64 7.94 13.82
C VAL A 105 13.60 9.04 13.93
N PHE A 106 13.49 9.82 12.85
CA PHE A 106 12.43 10.79 12.66
C PHE A 106 11.34 10.19 11.78
N THR A 107 10.16 9.95 12.37
CA THR A 107 8.98 9.57 11.59
C THR A 107 8.17 10.80 11.24
N ALA A 108 8.06 11.13 9.95
CA ALA A 108 7.26 12.25 9.44
C ALA A 108 6.13 11.79 8.52
N GLY A 109 5.05 12.57 8.45
CA GLY A 109 3.90 12.30 7.57
C GLY A 109 2.57 12.75 8.19
N ALA A 110 1.52 12.79 7.37
CA ALA A 110 0.19 13.24 7.78
C ALA A 110 -0.40 12.41 8.94
N MET A 111 -1.33 12.99 9.70
CA MET A 111 -2.13 12.25 10.69
C MET A 111 -2.86 11.09 9.98
N GLY A 112 -2.91 9.91 10.61
CA GLY A 112 -3.54 8.72 10.01
C GLY A 112 -2.68 7.93 9.00
N ALA A 113 -1.50 8.43 8.58
CA ALA A 113 -0.63 7.74 7.62
C ALA A 113 0.02 6.43 8.13
N GLY A 114 -0.34 5.95 9.33
CA GLY A 114 0.15 4.68 9.86
C GLY A 114 1.55 4.70 10.48
N LYS A 115 2.16 5.88 10.72
CA LYS A 115 3.55 6.00 11.24
C LYS A 115 3.80 5.18 12.52
N SER A 116 3.03 5.45 13.58
CA SER A 116 3.17 4.74 14.86
C SER A 116 2.84 3.25 14.74
N TYR A 117 1.85 2.91 13.91
CA TYR A 117 1.49 1.51 13.65
C TYR A 117 2.64 0.73 12.99
N THR A 118 3.26 1.31 11.95
CA THR A 118 4.41 0.72 11.26
C THR A 118 5.58 0.51 12.23
N MET A 119 5.93 1.52 13.03
CA MET A 119 7.01 1.39 14.02
C MET A 119 6.75 0.26 15.01
N ASN A 120 5.55 0.21 15.60
CA ASN A 120 5.17 -0.86 16.52
C ASN A 120 5.27 -2.25 15.87
N LYS A 121 4.81 -2.38 14.61
CA LYS A 121 4.90 -3.65 13.87
C LYS A 121 6.33 -4.05 13.50
N LEU A 122 7.21 -3.10 13.26
CA LEU A 122 8.62 -3.40 13.00
C LEU A 122 9.32 -3.88 14.27
N VAL A 123 9.04 -3.26 15.42
CA VAL A 123 9.54 -3.69 16.74
C VAL A 123 9.02 -5.08 17.10
N GLU A 124 7.71 -5.31 17.00
CA GLU A 124 7.07 -6.60 17.29
C GLU A 124 7.68 -7.75 16.49
N LYS A 125 8.10 -7.47 15.24
CA LYS A 125 8.70 -8.47 14.33
C LYS A 125 10.22 -8.58 14.44
N GLY A 126 10.87 -7.87 15.36
CA GLY A 126 12.33 -7.82 15.46
C GLY A 126 13.01 -7.28 14.19
N ARG A 127 12.30 -6.45 13.42
CA ARG A 127 12.78 -5.82 12.17
C ARG A 127 13.20 -4.37 12.35
N PHE A 128 12.87 -3.79 13.49
CA PHE A 128 13.46 -2.56 13.93
C PHE A 128 14.57 -2.91 14.92
N PRO A 129 15.80 -2.42 14.73
CA PRO A 129 16.85 -2.60 15.73
C PRO A 129 16.47 -1.75 16.96
N LEU A 130 15.88 -2.36 17.99
CA LEU A 130 15.80 -1.78 19.34
C LEU A 130 16.75 -2.54 20.26
#